data_AF-A0A925DE64-F1
#
_entry.id   AF-A0A925DE64-F1
#
_cell.length_a   1.000
_cell.length_b   1.000
_cell.length_c   1.000
_cell.angle_alpha   90.00
_cell.angle_beta   90.00
_cell.angle_gamma   90.00
#
_symmetry.space_group_name_H-M   'P 1'
#
loop_
_entity.id
_entity.type
_entity.pdbx_description
1 polymer ?
#
loop_
_entity_poly.entity_id
_entity_poly.type
_entity_poly.pdbx_seq_one_letter_code
_entity_poly.pdbx_strand_id
1 'polypeptide(L)'
;MATKSHNKAQKEKSPAAILSLYLFVFFAAIPLSGSVPFASAADDYAAARAKLDAAFAEKLASLAKKADELGLKDQAAITRSWIIPRYGGRQYLFLPEAKDPLAPKSGASDLEQKWYAKLQEHRAAQAEGLLELAKAESKGERGARAYQLLHEVLRENPDHLEARRILGYHKVAAGWGLVGTTSPPAPGRKAHPKHRWPAGKYWRHETPHYRIATSTSPKQAIELGQKMEELHALWRQTFFSFWTNQPALEHRFGGGREALVKEPKKLDVVLFQDREEYVAKLQASEPKIELTTGIYLDKQQAVFLYAGDE
;
A
#
# COMPACT_ATOMS: atom_id res chain seq x y z
N MET A 1 -75.83 -8.92 -46.49
CA MET A 1 -75.07 -7.65 -46.32
C MET A 1 -73.59 -8.04 -46.39
N ALA A 2 -72.81 -7.74 -47.45
CA ALA A 2 -72.45 -6.41 -47.96
C ALA A 2 -71.80 -5.55 -46.85
N THR A 3 -70.60 -4.98 -46.93
CA THR A 3 -69.54 -4.89 -47.97
C THR A 3 -68.20 -4.60 -47.22
N LYS A 4 -66.96 -4.59 -47.73
CA LYS A 4 -66.24 -4.51 -49.05
C LYS A 4 -64.82 -5.13 -48.77
N SER A 5 -63.79 -5.24 -49.62
CA SER A 5 -63.56 -5.32 -51.08
C SER A 5 -62.09 -4.93 -51.37
N HIS A 6 -61.30 -5.81 -52.02
CA HIS A 6 -60.04 -5.52 -52.75
C HIS A 6 -58.82 -5.00 -51.92
N ASN A 7 -57.55 -5.19 -52.33
CA ASN A 7 -57.02 -5.78 -53.57
C ASN A 7 -55.75 -6.64 -53.37
N LYS A 8 -55.34 -7.34 -54.44
CA LYS A 8 -54.28 -8.36 -54.55
C LYS A 8 -53.23 -7.91 -55.59
N ALA A 9 -51.94 -8.16 -55.33
CA ALA A 9 -50.75 -8.19 -56.23
C ALA A 9 -49.49 -7.77 -55.45
N GLN A 10 -48.24 -8.18 -55.72
CA GLN A 10 -47.64 -9.27 -56.52
C GLN A 10 -46.26 -9.55 -55.84
N LYS A 11 -45.75 -10.79 -55.77
CA LYS A 11 -44.61 -11.30 -56.59
C LYS A 11 -43.57 -10.22 -57.00
N GLU A 12 -42.25 -10.38 -56.85
CA GLU A 12 -41.42 -11.60 -56.82
C GLU A 12 -39.95 -11.31 -56.36
N LYS A 13 -39.23 -12.37 -55.91
CA LYS A 13 -37.77 -12.62 -56.03
C LYS A 13 -36.70 -11.75 -55.30
N SER A 14 -35.85 -12.50 -54.58
CA SER A 14 -34.48 -12.26 -54.08
C SER A 14 -33.43 -11.97 -55.18
N PRO A 15 -32.10 -11.78 -54.91
CA PRO A 15 -31.38 -11.46 -53.66
C PRO A 15 -30.33 -10.30 -53.82
N ALA A 16 -29.55 -10.06 -52.75
CA ALA A 16 -28.17 -9.52 -52.73
C ALA A 16 -27.87 -8.09 -53.26
N ALA A 17 -27.53 -7.19 -52.33
CA ALA A 17 -26.60 -6.09 -52.58
C ALA A 17 -25.78 -5.76 -51.32
N ILE A 18 -24.45 -5.82 -51.47
CA ILE A 18 -23.44 -5.37 -50.51
C ILE A 18 -23.59 -3.86 -50.26
N LEU A 19 -23.53 -3.40 -49.01
CA LEU A 19 -23.26 -2.00 -48.70
C LEU A 19 -22.01 -1.86 -47.83
N SER A 20 -20.89 -1.54 -48.49
CA SER A 20 -19.68 -1.06 -47.83
C SER A 20 -19.92 0.33 -47.25
N LEU A 21 -19.86 0.47 -45.93
CA LEU A 21 -19.90 1.78 -45.28
C LEU A 21 -18.52 2.45 -45.38
N TYR A 22 -18.33 3.29 -46.40
CA TYR A 22 -17.15 4.14 -46.51
C TYR A 22 -17.22 5.26 -45.46
N LEU A 23 -16.31 5.23 -44.47
CA LEU A 23 -16.05 6.37 -43.60
C LEU A 23 -14.85 7.15 -44.13
N PHE A 24 -15.09 8.37 -44.62
CA PHE A 24 -14.02 9.27 -45.07
C PHE A 24 -13.18 9.75 -43.87
N VAL A 25 -11.87 9.48 -43.91
CA VAL A 25 -10.90 10.11 -43.01
C VAL A 25 -10.39 11.39 -43.64
N PHE A 26 -10.75 12.53 -43.06
CA PHE A 26 -10.14 13.82 -43.41
C PHE A 26 -8.72 13.90 -42.80
N PHE A 27 -7.70 13.78 -43.65
CA PHE A 27 -6.33 14.15 -43.28
C PHE A 27 -6.19 15.68 -43.33
N ALA A 28 -6.32 16.35 -42.18
CA ALA A 28 -5.84 17.71 -42.01
C ALA A 28 -4.32 17.68 -41.80
N ALA A 29 -3.55 18.21 -42.75
CA ALA A 29 -2.11 18.30 -42.63
C ALA A 29 -1.72 19.35 -41.57
N ILE A 30 -1.35 18.90 -40.38
CA ILE A 30 -0.74 19.74 -39.35
C ILE A 30 0.74 19.92 -39.71
N PRO A 31 1.27 21.16 -39.81
CA PRO A 31 2.66 21.38 -40.15
C PRO A 31 3.60 20.86 -39.05
N LEU A 32 4.55 20.00 -39.42
CA LEU A 32 5.70 19.66 -38.56
C LEU A 32 6.61 20.90 -38.46
N SER A 33 6.42 21.68 -37.40
CA SER A 33 7.35 22.75 -36.99
C SER A 33 7.37 22.85 -35.47
N GLY A 34 8.55 22.65 -34.88
CA GLY A 34 8.74 22.72 -33.43
C GLY A 34 8.71 21.37 -32.73
N SER A 35 9.82 20.62 -32.83
CA SER A 35 10.16 19.61 -31.84
C SER A 35 10.47 20.30 -30.51
N VAL A 36 9.42 20.58 -29.72
CA VAL A 36 9.57 20.99 -28.32
C VAL A 36 10.39 19.90 -27.63
N PRO A 37 11.51 20.21 -26.97
CA PRO A 37 12.32 19.18 -26.34
C PRO A 37 11.50 18.50 -25.25
N PHE A 38 11.32 17.18 -25.39
CA PHE A 38 10.74 16.30 -24.37
C PHE A 38 11.73 16.08 -23.20
N ALA A 39 12.47 17.12 -22.82
CA ALA A 39 13.09 17.24 -21.51
C ALA A 39 11.94 17.41 -20.52
N SER A 40 11.39 16.27 -20.12
CA SER A 40 10.13 16.20 -19.41
C SER A 40 10.40 16.44 -17.93
N ALA A 41 9.41 16.91 -17.16
CA ALA A 41 9.61 17.06 -15.72
C ALA A 41 9.89 15.73 -14.97
N ALA A 42 9.93 14.57 -15.64
CA ALA A 42 10.49 13.34 -15.07
C ALA A 42 12.03 13.38 -14.97
N ASP A 43 12.69 14.09 -15.89
CA ASP A 43 14.13 14.34 -15.89
C ASP A 43 14.51 15.29 -14.75
N ASP A 44 13.72 16.35 -14.53
CA ASP A 44 13.84 17.26 -13.38
C ASP A 44 13.74 16.50 -12.04
N TYR A 45 12.77 15.59 -11.91
CA TYR A 45 12.64 14.73 -10.74
C TYR A 45 13.88 13.84 -10.55
N ALA A 46 14.34 13.17 -11.61
CA ALA A 46 15.48 12.26 -11.53
C ALA A 46 16.76 12.99 -11.12
N ALA A 47 17.01 14.18 -11.69
CA ALA A 47 18.16 15.02 -11.35
C ALA A 47 18.08 15.55 -9.90
N ALA A 48 16.92 16.08 -9.49
CA ALA A 48 16.72 16.57 -8.13
C ALA A 48 16.86 15.44 -7.09
N ARG A 49 16.33 14.25 -7.40
CA ARG A 49 16.44 13.05 -6.57
C ARG A 49 17.88 12.57 -6.45
N ALA A 50 18.60 12.45 -7.57
CA ALA A 50 20.00 12.01 -7.57
C ALA A 50 20.90 12.98 -6.78
N LYS A 51 20.67 14.30 -6.90
CA LYS A 51 21.36 15.33 -6.13
C LYS A 51 21.12 15.18 -4.62
N LEU A 52 19.87 14.93 -4.22
CA LEU A 52 19.49 14.72 -2.82
C LEU A 52 20.16 13.46 -2.25
N ASP A 53 20.06 12.33 -2.96
CA ASP A 53 20.67 11.06 -2.54
C ASP A 53 22.20 11.13 -2.46
N ALA A 54 22.86 11.83 -3.39
CA ALA A 54 24.31 12.03 -3.37
C ALA A 54 24.76 12.84 -2.14
N ALA A 55 24.08 13.95 -1.83
CA ALA A 55 24.39 14.78 -0.68
C ALA A 55 24.13 14.06 0.66
N PHE A 56 23.19 13.12 0.70
CA PHE A 56 22.94 12.26 1.86
C PHE A 56 24.00 11.14 1.99
N ALA A 57 24.37 10.50 0.88
CA ALA A 57 25.42 9.48 0.84
C ALA A 57 26.78 10.03 1.30
N GLU A 58 27.14 11.26 0.93
CA GLU A 58 28.38 11.92 1.39
C GLU A 58 28.39 12.13 2.92
N LYS A 59 27.26 12.58 3.49
CA LYS A 59 27.10 12.75 4.94
C LYS A 59 27.19 11.41 5.68
N LEU A 60 26.52 10.37 5.18
CA LEU A 60 26.57 9.04 5.79
C LEU A 60 27.95 8.38 5.64
N ALA A 61 28.64 8.55 4.51
CA ALA A 61 30.02 8.08 4.34
C ALA A 61 30.98 8.75 5.33
N SER A 62 30.82 10.07 5.54
CA SER A 62 31.59 10.83 6.52
C SER A 62 31.30 10.38 7.96
N LEU A 63 30.03 10.13 8.30
CA LEU A 63 29.63 9.61 9.60
C LEU A 63 30.15 8.18 9.84
N ALA A 64 30.09 7.31 8.84
CA ALA A 64 30.60 5.94 8.92
C ALA A 64 32.12 5.91 9.10
N LYS A 65 32.86 6.77 8.38
CA LYS A 65 34.32 6.91 8.57
C LYS A 65 34.65 7.36 10.01
N LYS A 66 33.92 8.35 10.53
CA LYS A 66 34.11 8.82 11.91
C LYS A 66 33.73 7.77 12.95
N ALA A 67 32.75 6.92 12.66
CA ALA A 67 32.40 5.79 13.51
C ALA A 67 33.54 4.74 13.56
N ASP A 68 34.18 4.41 12.42
CA ASP A 68 35.36 3.54 12.39
C ASP A 68 36.55 4.13 13.17
N GLU A 69 36.82 5.43 13.02
CA GLU A 69 37.87 6.16 13.75
C GLU A 69 37.66 6.12 15.28
N LEU A 70 36.41 6.01 15.72
CA LEU A 70 36.00 5.89 17.13
C LEU A 70 35.82 4.43 17.59
N GLY A 71 36.13 3.45 16.75
CA GLY A 71 36.00 2.01 17.05
C GLY A 71 34.57 1.45 16.98
N LEU A 72 33.58 2.24 16.59
CA LEU A 72 32.16 1.90 16.49
C LEU A 72 31.84 1.12 15.19
N LYS A 73 32.43 -0.07 15.03
CA LYS A 73 32.36 -0.85 13.78
C LYS A 73 30.92 -1.21 13.36
N ASP A 74 30.08 -1.59 14.31
CA ASP A 74 28.69 -1.97 14.04
C ASP A 74 27.88 -0.76 13.56
N GLN A 75 28.04 0.39 14.20
CA GLN A 75 27.41 1.65 13.80
C GLN A 75 27.91 2.11 12.43
N ALA A 76 29.20 1.94 12.12
CA ALA A 76 29.75 2.24 10.81
C ALA A 76 29.16 1.32 9.72
N ALA A 77 28.99 0.03 10.00
CA ALA A 77 28.32 -0.92 9.11
C ALA A 77 26.84 -0.58 8.89
N ILE A 78 26.09 -0.30 9.96
CA ILE A 78 24.69 0.15 9.91
C ILE A 78 24.58 1.41 9.03
N THR A 79 25.41 2.42 9.28
CA THR A 79 25.41 3.69 8.52
C THR A 79 25.61 3.46 7.02
N ARG A 80 26.51 2.55 6.65
CA ARG A 80 26.76 2.16 5.24
C ARG A 80 25.57 1.44 4.62
N SER A 81 24.99 0.46 5.34
CA SER A 81 23.82 -0.30 4.88
C SER A 81 22.53 0.54 4.78
N TRP A 82 22.50 1.74 5.36
CA TRP A 82 21.33 2.62 5.29
C TRP A 82 21.10 3.22 3.90
N ILE A 83 22.15 3.33 3.08
CA ILE A 83 22.03 3.73 1.67
C ILE A 83 21.51 2.54 0.86
N ILE A 84 20.35 2.71 0.22
CA ILE A 84 19.73 1.69 -0.63
C ILE A 84 20.22 1.87 -2.08
N PRO A 85 20.92 0.89 -2.67
CA PRO A 85 21.25 0.93 -4.09
C PRO A 85 19.99 0.88 -4.96
N ARG A 86 19.77 1.91 -5.77
CA ARG A 86 18.60 2.05 -6.64
C ARG A 86 18.92 1.63 -8.06
N TYR A 87 18.24 0.59 -8.53
CA TYR A 87 18.33 0.07 -9.90
C TYR A 87 17.10 0.49 -10.70
N GLY A 88 17.32 0.86 -11.97
CA GLY A 88 16.22 1.15 -12.89
C GLY A 88 15.27 -0.03 -13.06
N GLY A 89 13.99 0.24 -13.28
CA GLY A 89 12.95 -0.78 -13.42
C GLY A 89 12.52 -1.48 -12.12
N ARG A 90 13.06 -1.09 -10.95
CA ARG A 90 12.60 -1.58 -9.64
C ARG A 90 11.80 -0.51 -8.89
N GLN A 91 10.77 -0.95 -8.19
CA GLN A 91 10.02 -0.14 -7.24
C GLN A 91 10.52 -0.41 -5.83
N TYR A 92 10.65 0.64 -5.03
CA TYR A 92 11.07 0.58 -3.64
C TYR A 92 9.90 1.02 -2.77
N LEU A 93 9.48 0.16 -1.86
CA LEU A 93 8.33 0.36 -0.98
C LEU A 93 8.81 0.36 0.46
N PHE A 94 8.19 1.20 1.29
CA PHE A 94 8.63 1.39 2.68
C PHE A 94 7.46 1.18 3.63
N LEU A 95 7.68 0.39 4.68
CA LEU A 95 6.74 0.22 5.77
C LEU A 95 7.07 1.26 6.85
N PRO A 96 6.15 2.17 7.21
CA PRO A 96 6.43 3.20 8.20
C PRO A 96 6.33 2.62 9.61
N GLU A 97 7.47 2.15 10.13
CA GLU A 97 7.61 1.57 11.46
C GLU A 97 7.03 2.47 12.57
N ALA A 98 6.53 1.87 13.65
CA ALA A 98 5.94 2.62 14.76
C ALA A 98 6.97 3.35 15.64
N LYS A 99 8.24 2.94 15.54
CA LYS A 99 9.41 3.45 16.28
C LYS A 99 10.64 3.33 15.36
N ASP A 100 11.73 4.04 15.69
CA ASP A 100 12.98 3.90 14.95
C ASP A 100 13.72 2.60 15.32
N PRO A 101 14.07 1.72 14.36
CA PRO A 101 14.77 0.46 14.64
C PRO A 101 16.23 0.66 15.06
N LEU A 102 16.81 1.84 14.78
CA LEU A 102 18.19 2.18 15.15
C LEU A 102 18.28 2.93 16.48
N ALA A 103 17.16 3.13 17.19
CA ALA A 103 17.13 3.76 18.50
C ALA A 103 18.09 3.03 19.48
N PRO A 104 18.97 3.75 20.20
CA PRO A 104 19.92 3.13 21.13
C PRO A 104 19.21 2.30 22.20
N LYS A 105 19.72 1.08 22.43
CA LYS A 105 19.20 0.19 23.49
C LYS A 105 19.54 0.75 24.86
N SER A 106 18.79 0.33 25.88
CA SER A 106 19.13 0.65 27.28
C SER A 106 20.55 0.16 27.59
N GLY A 107 21.41 1.06 28.07
CA GLY A 107 22.84 0.80 28.31
C GLY A 107 23.79 1.12 27.14
N ALA A 108 23.30 1.69 26.03
CA ALA A 108 24.17 2.16 24.94
C ALA A 108 25.13 3.27 25.40
N SER A 109 26.37 3.23 24.92
CA SER A 109 27.43 4.16 25.29
C SER A 109 27.20 5.60 24.79
N ASP A 110 27.82 6.58 25.44
CA ASP A 110 27.80 7.99 25.02
C ASP A 110 28.19 8.20 23.54
N LEU A 111 29.12 7.38 23.03
CA LEU A 111 29.57 7.45 21.64
C LEU A 111 28.50 6.94 20.67
N GLU A 112 27.79 5.86 21.02
CA GLU A 112 26.66 5.34 20.24
C GLU A 112 25.47 6.31 20.27
N GLN A 113 25.18 6.91 21.43
CA GLN A 113 24.13 7.94 21.55
C GLN A 113 24.46 9.17 20.68
N LYS A 114 25.71 9.63 20.68
CA LYS A 114 26.18 10.75 19.82
C LYS A 114 26.16 10.39 18.34
N TRP A 115 26.55 9.16 17.97
CA TRP A 115 26.41 8.66 16.60
C TRP A 115 24.95 8.65 16.16
N TYR A 116 24.05 8.09 16.98
CA TYR A 116 22.62 8.01 16.66
C TYR A 116 22.00 9.39 16.49
N ALA A 117 22.31 10.34 17.40
CA ALA A 117 21.85 11.73 17.27
C ALA A 117 22.30 12.36 15.95
N LYS A 118 23.55 12.12 15.51
CA LYS A 118 24.06 12.64 14.23
C LYS A 118 23.47 11.93 13.02
N LEU A 119 23.21 10.62 13.11
CA LEU A 119 22.50 9.87 12.08
C LEU A 119 21.06 10.38 11.94
N GLN A 120 20.37 10.61 13.06
CA GLN A 120 19.00 11.13 13.09
C GLN A 120 18.91 12.55 12.54
N GLU A 121 19.89 13.42 12.82
CA GLU A 121 20.01 14.75 12.19
C GLU A 121 20.12 14.65 10.66
N HIS A 122 20.98 13.75 10.15
CA HIS A 122 21.16 13.57 8.72
C HIS A 122 19.94 12.94 8.04
N ARG A 123 19.29 11.97 8.67
CA ARG A 123 18.06 11.35 8.19
C ARG A 123 16.88 12.32 8.23
N ALA A 124 16.74 13.14 9.27
CA ALA A 124 15.72 14.19 9.32
C ALA A 124 15.89 15.19 8.17
N ALA A 125 17.11 15.66 7.89
CA ALA A 125 17.37 16.53 6.75
C ALA A 125 17.07 15.87 5.39
N GLN A 126 17.29 14.57 5.25
CA GLN A 126 16.88 13.80 4.08
C GLN A 126 15.34 13.70 3.98
N ALA A 127 14.66 13.49 5.10
CA ALA A 127 13.21 13.42 5.17
C ALA A 127 12.54 14.72 4.70
N GLU A 128 13.04 15.89 5.12
CA GLU A 128 12.55 17.19 4.63
C GLU A 128 12.78 17.34 3.11
N GLY A 129 13.94 16.95 2.59
CA GLY A 129 14.23 16.98 1.15
C GLY A 129 13.30 16.06 0.34
N LEU A 130 13.00 14.87 0.87
CA LEU A 130 12.04 13.92 0.27
C LEU A 130 10.61 14.46 0.31
N LEU A 131 10.24 15.20 1.36
CA LEU A 131 8.92 15.82 1.49
C LEU A 131 8.73 16.95 0.48
N GLU A 132 9.74 17.79 0.26
CA GLU A 132 9.66 18.84 -0.77
C GLU A 132 9.61 18.25 -2.19
N LEU A 133 10.32 17.14 -2.45
CA LEU A 133 10.12 16.36 -3.68
C LEU A 133 8.69 15.80 -3.77
N ALA A 134 8.10 15.32 -2.67
CA ALA A 134 6.73 14.82 -2.66
C ALA A 134 5.71 15.94 -2.95
N LYS A 135 5.90 17.14 -2.39
CA LYS A 135 5.09 18.34 -2.66
C LYS A 135 5.20 18.78 -4.12
N ALA A 136 6.40 18.76 -4.70
CA ALA A 136 6.63 19.08 -6.11
C ALA A 136 5.96 18.05 -7.06
N GLU A 137 6.13 16.76 -6.77
CA GLU A 137 5.50 15.67 -7.53
C GLU A 137 3.98 15.67 -7.41
N SER A 138 3.43 16.08 -6.25
CA SER A 138 2.00 16.33 -6.13
C SER A 138 1.59 17.44 -7.10
N LYS A 139 2.20 18.63 -7.05
CA LYS A 139 1.86 19.74 -7.97
C LYS A 139 2.03 19.40 -9.47
N GLY A 140 2.87 18.42 -9.79
CA GLY A 140 3.05 17.89 -11.15
C GLY A 140 2.10 16.74 -11.55
N GLU A 141 0.98 16.57 -10.84
CA GLU A 141 -0.05 15.53 -11.03
C GLU A 141 0.43 14.07 -10.88
N ARG A 142 1.52 13.83 -10.13
CA ARG A 142 2.15 12.50 -9.97
C ARG A 142 1.89 11.88 -8.60
N GLY A 143 0.63 11.84 -8.20
CA GLY A 143 0.19 11.43 -6.86
C GLY A 143 0.72 10.09 -6.40
N ALA A 144 0.88 9.10 -7.29
CA ALA A 144 1.50 7.82 -6.95
C ALA A 144 2.95 7.97 -6.48
N ARG A 145 3.75 8.83 -7.14
CA ARG A 145 5.14 9.11 -6.75
C ARG A 145 5.22 9.95 -5.49
N ALA A 146 4.38 10.99 -5.38
CA ALA A 146 4.25 11.80 -4.16
C ALA A 146 3.87 10.93 -2.94
N TYR A 147 2.93 10.00 -3.11
CA TYR A 147 2.50 9.07 -2.07
C TYR A 147 3.62 8.12 -1.63
N GLN A 148 4.38 7.56 -2.58
CA GLN A 148 5.54 6.71 -2.28
C GLN A 148 6.64 7.48 -1.55
N LEU A 149 6.93 8.71 -1.97
CA LEU A 149 7.90 9.57 -1.29
C LEU A 149 7.51 9.84 0.17
N LEU A 150 6.22 10.02 0.49
CA LEU A 150 5.76 10.19 1.88
C LEU A 150 6.05 8.96 2.77
N HIS A 151 6.00 7.73 2.24
CA HIS A 151 6.42 6.55 3.01
C HIS A 151 7.94 6.49 3.19
N GLU A 152 8.71 6.98 2.21
CA GLU A 152 10.17 7.12 2.35
C GLU A 152 10.55 8.23 3.36
N VAL A 153 9.82 9.35 3.41
CA VAL A 153 9.94 10.36 4.47
C VAL A 153 9.79 9.72 5.85
N LEU A 154 8.86 8.76 6.01
CA LEU A 154 8.67 8.02 7.27
C LEU A 154 9.73 6.94 7.54
N ARG A 155 10.44 6.44 6.52
CA ARG A 155 11.65 5.62 6.73
C ARG A 155 12.75 6.47 7.35
N GLU A 156 12.99 7.66 6.79
CA GLU A 156 14.07 8.53 7.27
C GLU A 156 13.72 9.17 8.62
N ASN A 157 12.48 9.62 8.80
CA ASN A 157 11.99 10.17 10.07
C ASN A 157 10.63 9.53 10.46
N PRO A 158 10.63 8.46 11.27
CA PRO A 158 9.40 7.78 11.70
C PRO A 158 8.40 8.69 12.42
N ASP A 159 8.85 9.77 13.05
CA ASP A 159 8.00 10.72 13.79
C ASP A 159 7.61 11.96 12.97
N HIS A 160 7.87 11.97 11.65
CA HIS A 160 7.61 13.14 10.80
C HIS A 160 6.12 13.52 10.76
N LEU A 161 5.77 14.61 11.47
CA LEU A 161 4.39 15.01 11.72
C LEU A 161 3.60 15.30 10.43
N GLU A 162 4.18 16.03 9.47
CA GLU A 162 3.48 16.36 8.22
C GLU A 162 3.18 15.10 7.38
N ALA A 163 4.18 14.24 7.13
CA ALA A 163 3.99 13.01 6.39
C ALA A 163 3.03 12.03 7.08
N ARG A 164 3.12 11.87 8.41
CA ARG A 164 2.15 11.09 9.21
C ARG A 164 0.73 11.63 9.00
N ARG A 165 0.52 12.94 9.11
CA ARG A 165 -0.78 13.60 8.92
C ARG A 165 -1.35 13.37 7.52
N ILE A 166 -0.55 13.60 6.47
CA ILE A 166 -0.98 13.44 5.07
C ILE A 166 -1.41 11.99 4.81
N LEU A 167 -0.60 11.02 5.23
CA LEU A 167 -0.89 9.59 5.11
C LEU A 167 -2.03 9.09 6.02
N GLY A 168 -2.50 9.90 6.97
CA GLY A 168 -3.63 9.57 7.86
C GLY A 168 -3.27 8.81 9.13
N TYR A 169 -2.01 8.88 9.55
CA TYR A 169 -1.61 8.44 10.88
C TYR A 169 -1.99 9.48 11.93
N HIS A 170 -2.34 8.99 13.11
CA HIS A 170 -2.53 9.77 14.33
C HIS A 170 -1.75 9.11 15.47
N LYS A 171 -1.47 9.87 16.53
CA LYS A 171 -0.74 9.38 17.70
C LYS A 171 -1.70 8.67 18.65
N VAL A 172 -1.44 7.39 18.91
CA VAL A 172 -2.15 6.55 19.87
C VAL A 172 -1.20 6.15 21.02
N ALA A 173 -1.73 5.56 22.09
CA ALA A 173 -0.91 5.14 23.24
C ALA A 173 0.24 4.17 22.89
N ALA A 174 0.08 3.37 21.82
CA ALA A 174 1.09 2.42 21.34
C ALA A 174 2.11 3.01 20.34
N GLY A 175 1.95 4.25 19.88
CA GLY A 175 2.78 4.87 18.83
C GLY A 175 1.94 5.53 17.74
N TRP A 176 2.36 5.42 16.48
CA TRP A 176 1.56 5.89 15.33
C TRP A 176 0.58 4.81 14.85
N GLY A 177 -0.68 5.19 14.64
CA GLY A 177 -1.73 4.31 14.12
C GLY A 177 -2.54 4.97 13.00
N LEU A 178 -3.07 4.18 12.07
CA LEU A 178 -4.04 4.67 11.07
C LEU A 178 -5.41 4.88 11.71
N VAL A 179 -6.22 5.78 11.16
CA VAL A 179 -7.62 5.94 11.56
C VAL A 179 -8.36 4.60 11.41
N GLY A 180 -9.06 4.20 12.49
CA GLY A 180 -9.68 2.89 12.63
C GLY A 180 -9.34 2.26 13.98
N THR A 181 -10.21 1.40 14.49
CA THR A 181 -10.00 0.75 15.79
C THR A 181 -9.22 -0.55 15.64
N THR A 182 -8.00 -0.59 16.18
CA THR A 182 -7.34 -1.84 16.56
C THR A 182 -7.90 -2.29 17.91
N SER A 183 -8.43 -3.51 18.01
CA SER A 183 -8.93 -4.08 19.28
C SER A 183 -8.01 -5.20 19.77
N PRO A 184 -7.75 -5.34 21.08
CA PRO A 184 -6.98 -6.48 21.59
C PRO A 184 -7.75 -7.78 21.30
N PRO A 185 -7.06 -8.91 21.01
CA PRO A 185 -7.74 -10.17 20.75
C PRO A 185 -8.63 -10.59 21.92
N ALA A 186 -9.90 -10.86 21.63
CA ALA A 186 -10.89 -11.23 22.64
C ALA A 186 -11.52 -12.59 22.31
N PRO A 187 -11.75 -13.46 23.32
CA PRO A 187 -12.41 -14.74 23.10
C PRO A 187 -13.88 -14.56 22.66
N GLY A 188 -14.36 -15.51 21.86
CA GLY A 188 -15.73 -15.56 21.38
C GLY A 188 -16.75 -15.76 22.49
N ARG A 189 -17.56 -14.73 22.80
CA ARG A 189 -18.63 -14.80 23.83
C ARG A 189 -19.81 -15.74 23.50
N LYS A 190 -20.01 -16.06 22.22
CA LYS A 190 -21.02 -16.99 21.70
C LYS A 190 -20.33 -17.88 20.67
N ALA A 191 -20.91 -19.01 20.30
CA ALA A 191 -20.37 -19.85 19.23
C ALA A 191 -20.25 -19.05 17.92
N HIS A 192 -19.22 -19.33 17.12
CA HIS A 192 -18.98 -18.60 15.87
C HIS A 192 -20.10 -18.87 14.87
N PRO A 193 -20.80 -17.85 14.33
CA PRO A 193 -22.06 -18.05 13.60
C PRO A 193 -21.91 -18.88 12.31
N LYS A 194 -20.78 -18.75 11.61
CA LYS A 194 -20.45 -19.58 10.42
C LYS A 194 -19.80 -20.92 10.80
N HIS A 195 -18.57 -20.89 11.30
CA HIS A 195 -17.73 -22.09 11.53
C HIS A 195 -18.06 -22.92 12.79
N ARG A 196 -19.04 -22.50 13.59
CA ARG A 196 -19.55 -23.20 14.79
C ARG A 196 -18.51 -23.48 15.89
N TRP A 197 -17.38 -22.79 15.90
CA TRP A 197 -16.43 -22.84 17.02
C TRP A 197 -17.14 -22.50 18.35
N PRO A 198 -16.96 -23.27 19.43
CA PRO A 198 -17.61 -22.99 20.70
C PRO A 198 -17.23 -21.62 21.29
N ALA A 199 -18.08 -21.10 22.18
CA ALA A 199 -17.72 -19.92 22.97
C ALA A 199 -16.43 -20.19 23.77
N GLY A 200 -15.53 -19.20 23.82
CA GLY A 200 -14.21 -19.34 24.45
C GLY A 200 -13.18 -20.21 23.70
N LYS A 201 -13.55 -20.80 22.55
CA LYS A 201 -12.67 -21.66 21.73
C LYS A 201 -12.28 -21.05 20.37
N TYR A 202 -12.45 -19.75 20.25
CA TYR A 202 -11.91 -18.95 19.14
C TYR A 202 -11.70 -17.51 19.60
N TRP A 203 -10.83 -16.78 18.91
CA TRP A 203 -10.49 -15.39 19.18
C TRP A 203 -10.96 -14.51 18.04
N ARG A 204 -11.27 -13.26 18.37
CA ARG A 204 -11.51 -12.19 17.40
C ARG A 204 -10.51 -11.07 17.65
N HIS A 205 -9.92 -10.57 16.57
CA HIS A 205 -9.05 -9.40 16.57
C HIS A 205 -9.52 -8.48 15.43
N GLU A 206 -9.53 -7.17 15.66
CA GLU A 206 -9.78 -6.21 14.58
C GLU A 206 -8.60 -5.26 14.45
N THR A 207 -8.29 -4.90 13.22
CA THR A 207 -7.34 -3.86 12.82
C THR A 207 -8.11 -2.75 12.09
N PRO A 208 -7.47 -1.67 11.59
CA PRO A 208 -8.15 -0.66 10.77
C PRO A 208 -8.88 -1.24 9.55
N HIS A 209 -8.28 -2.19 8.82
CA HIS A 209 -8.84 -2.73 7.57
C HIS A 209 -9.39 -4.17 7.66
N TYR A 210 -9.13 -4.91 8.75
CA TYR A 210 -9.48 -6.33 8.85
C TYR A 210 -10.28 -6.68 10.11
N ARG A 211 -11.18 -7.67 9.98
CA ARG A 211 -11.81 -8.38 11.10
C ARG A 211 -11.37 -9.84 11.03
N ILE A 212 -10.59 -10.27 12.01
CA ILE A 212 -9.94 -11.57 12.05
C ILE A 212 -10.66 -12.44 13.07
N ALA A 213 -11.03 -13.67 12.68
CA ALA A 213 -11.49 -14.72 13.57
C ALA A 213 -10.59 -15.94 13.44
N THR A 214 -10.19 -16.56 14.56
CA THR A 214 -9.33 -17.75 14.53
C THR A 214 -9.61 -18.76 15.64
N SER A 215 -9.49 -20.05 15.34
CA SER A 215 -9.48 -21.17 16.28
C SER A 215 -8.12 -21.44 16.93
N THR A 216 -7.05 -20.71 16.54
CA THR A 216 -5.66 -20.99 16.94
C THR A 216 -5.29 -20.45 18.33
N SER A 217 -5.04 -19.14 18.43
CA SER A 217 -4.57 -18.46 19.63
C SER A 217 -4.76 -16.93 19.53
N PRO A 218 -4.70 -16.19 20.67
CA PRO A 218 -4.66 -14.72 20.63
C PRO A 218 -3.44 -14.18 19.87
N LYS A 219 -2.30 -14.88 19.98
CA LYS A 219 -1.01 -14.44 19.43
C LYS A 219 -1.04 -14.44 17.90
N GLN A 220 -1.44 -15.55 17.29
CA GLN A 220 -1.54 -15.66 15.83
C GLN A 220 -2.60 -14.70 15.24
N ALA A 221 -3.65 -14.36 16.00
CA ALA A 221 -4.60 -13.33 15.58
C ALA A 221 -3.94 -11.95 15.41
N ILE A 222 -3.02 -11.56 16.33
CA ILE A 222 -2.24 -10.31 16.24
C ILE A 222 -1.24 -10.39 15.08
N GLU A 223 -0.48 -11.48 14.98
CA GLU A 223 0.56 -11.65 13.96
C GLU A 223 -0.02 -11.64 12.54
N LEU A 224 -1.17 -12.26 12.33
CA LEU A 224 -1.90 -12.18 11.07
C LEU A 224 -2.40 -10.74 10.81
N GLY A 225 -2.95 -10.06 11.83
CA GLY A 225 -3.38 -8.67 11.72
C GLY A 225 -2.26 -7.72 11.29
N GLN A 226 -1.08 -7.86 11.89
CA GLN A 226 0.12 -7.08 11.53
C GLN A 226 0.53 -7.34 10.07
N LYS A 227 0.73 -8.61 9.69
CA LYS A 227 1.13 -8.98 8.31
C LYS A 227 0.13 -8.49 7.25
N MET A 228 -1.17 -8.50 7.56
CA MET A 228 -2.20 -8.02 6.63
C MET A 228 -2.22 -6.49 6.51
N GLU A 229 -2.01 -5.75 7.60
CA GLU A 229 -1.87 -4.29 7.55
C GLU A 229 -0.60 -3.84 6.81
N GLU A 230 0.51 -4.59 6.95
CA GLU A 230 1.74 -4.39 6.17
C GLU A 230 1.50 -4.64 4.68
N LEU A 231 0.89 -5.77 4.31
CA LEU A 231 0.50 -6.07 2.93
C LEU A 231 -0.43 -4.98 2.36
N HIS A 232 -1.38 -4.48 3.14
CA HIS A 232 -2.26 -3.40 2.74
C HIS A 232 -1.51 -2.07 2.53
N ALA A 233 -0.51 -1.76 3.35
CA ALA A 233 0.35 -0.58 3.17
C ALA A 233 1.18 -0.67 1.89
N LEU A 234 1.74 -1.84 1.56
CA LEU A 234 2.49 -2.08 0.31
C LEU A 234 1.57 -2.04 -0.92
N TRP A 235 0.39 -2.67 -0.83
CA TRP A 235 -0.62 -2.64 -1.90
C TRP A 235 -1.04 -1.20 -2.21
N ARG A 236 -1.31 -0.38 -1.19
CA ARG A 236 -1.69 1.03 -1.39
C ARG A 236 -0.59 1.87 -2.05
N GLN A 237 0.68 1.63 -1.72
CA GLN A 237 1.81 2.30 -2.38
C GLN A 237 1.97 1.89 -3.84
N THR A 238 1.65 0.63 -4.17
CA THR A 238 1.76 0.08 -5.52
C THR A 238 0.61 0.53 -6.41
N PHE A 239 -0.62 0.45 -5.90
CA PHE A 239 -1.86 0.63 -6.66
C PHE A 239 -2.57 1.95 -6.32
N PHE A 240 -1.82 3.04 -6.08
CA PHE A 240 -2.35 4.36 -5.69
C PHE A 240 -3.67 4.74 -6.38
N SER A 241 -3.69 4.71 -7.72
CA SER A 241 -4.81 5.13 -8.56
C SER A 241 -6.04 4.21 -8.52
N PHE A 242 -5.96 3.03 -7.87
CA PHE A 242 -7.09 2.11 -7.70
C PHE A 242 -7.92 2.38 -6.45
N TRP A 243 -7.32 2.97 -5.40
CA TRP A 243 -8.03 3.26 -4.15
C TRP A 243 -8.22 4.75 -3.91
N THR A 244 -7.29 5.62 -4.31
CA THR A 244 -7.38 7.07 -4.12
C THR A 244 -7.01 7.84 -5.40
N ASN A 245 -6.98 9.16 -5.34
CA ASN A 245 -6.72 10.03 -6.48
C ASN A 245 -5.85 11.25 -6.11
N GLN A 246 -5.42 11.97 -7.15
CA GLN A 246 -4.57 13.15 -7.04
C GLN A 246 -5.20 14.27 -6.18
N PRO A 247 -6.45 14.75 -6.43
CA PRO A 247 -7.07 15.79 -5.60
C PRO A 247 -7.18 15.46 -4.11
N ALA A 248 -7.47 14.20 -3.75
CA ALA A 248 -7.53 13.78 -2.35
C ALA A 248 -6.18 13.89 -1.65
N LEU A 249 -5.08 13.59 -2.36
CA LEU A 249 -3.72 13.74 -1.84
C LEU A 249 -3.30 15.21 -1.75
N GLU A 250 -3.64 16.03 -2.74
CA GLU A 250 -3.39 17.48 -2.72
C GLU A 250 -4.13 18.19 -1.59
N HIS A 251 -5.40 17.86 -1.38
CA HIS A 251 -6.17 18.39 -0.24
C HIS A 251 -5.48 18.07 1.09
N ARG A 252 -4.91 16.86 1.20
CA ARG A 252 -4.13 16.45 2.38
C ARG A 252 -2.81 17.21 2.50
N PHE A 253 -2.06 17.45 1.43
CA PHE A 253 -0.90 18.34 1.45
C PHE A 253 -1.30 19.75 1.93
N GLY A 254 -2.41 20.31 1.42
CA GLY A 254 -2.97 21.61 1.81
C GLY A 254 -3.54 21.73 3.24
N GLY A 255 -3.34 20.72 4.10
CA GLY A 255 -3.80 20.73 5.49
C GLY A 255 -5.14 20.02 5.75
N GLY A 256 -5.82 19.56 4.70
CA GLY A 256 -7.09 18.85 4.76
C GLY A 256 -7.05 17.63 5.67
N ARG A 257 -8.16 17.40 6.39
CA ARG A 257 -8.33 16.29 7.36
C ARG A 257 -9.15 15.13 6.83
N GLU A 258 -9.78 15.29 5.67
CA GLU A 258 -10.54 14.23 4.98
C GLU A 258 -9.65 13.02 4.71
N ALA A 259 -10.19 11.81 4.92
CA ALA A 259 -9.45 10.60 4.63
C ALA A 259 -9.18 10.48 3.11
N LEU A 260 -8.01 9.96 2.74
CA LEU A 260 -7.66 9.70 1.34
C LEU A 260 -8.66 8.79 0.62
N VAL A 261 -9.43 8.01 1.39
CA VAL A 261 -10.56 7.17 0.95
C VAL A 261 -11.65 7.20 2.00
N LYS A 262 -12.92 7.23 1.56
CA LYS A 262 -14.09 7.06 2.41
C LYS A 262 -14.07 5.66 3.05
N GLU A 263 -14.11 5.60 4.39
CA GLU A 263 -13.82 4.39 5.18
C GLU A 263 -14.30 3.07 4.53
N PRO A 264 -13.39 2.21 4.03
CA PRO A 264 -13.77 0.95 3.42
C PRO A 264 -14.30 -0.01 4.48
N LYS A 265 -15.28 -0.82 4.09
CA LYS A 265 -15.78 -1.94 4.93
C LYS A 265 -14.58 -2.86 5.24
N LYS A 266 -14.33 -3.12 6.52
CA LYS A 266 -13.29 -4.08 6.95
C LYS A 266 -13.50 -5.43 6.29
N LEU A 267 -12.42 -6.03 5.77
CA LEU A 267 -12.43 -7.35 5.16
C LEU A 267 -12.47 -8.42 6.25
N ASP A 268 -13.33 -9.42 6.08
CA ASP A 268 -13.41 -10.56 6.99
C ASP A 268 -12.31 -11.58 6.67
N VAL A 269 -11.61 -12.06 7.69
CA VAL A 269 -10.51 -13.01 7.56
C VAL A 269 -10.67 -14.11 8.61
N VAL A 270 -10.56 -15.35 8.18
CA VAL A 270 -10.72 -16.54 9.02
C VAL A 270 -9.45 -17.38 8.93
N LEU A 271 -8.80 -17.61 10.08
CA LEU A 271 -7.63 -18.47 10.21
C LEU A 271 -8.03 -19.74 10.99
N PHE A 272 -8.04 -20.89 10.31
CA PHE A 272 -8.25 -22.19 10.93
C PHE A 272 -6.98 -22.72 11.60
N GLN A 273 -7.14 -23.70 12.50
CA GLN A 273 -6.03 -24.24 13.29
C GLN A 273 -4.97 -24.91 12.44
N ASP A 274 -5.41 -25.68 11.45
CA ASP A 274 -4.62 -26.58 10.62
C ASP A 274 -5.32 -26.76 9.26
N ARG A 275 -4.68 -27.51 8.36
CA ARG A 275 -5.22 -27.77 7.02
C ARG A 275 -6.48 -28.66 7.09
N GLU A 276 -6.53 -29.60 8.03
CA GLU A 276 -7.64 -30.52 8.26
C GLU A 276 -8.92 -29.76 8.61
N GLU A 277 -8.86 -28.81 9.54
CA GLU A 277 -9.99 -27.97 9.90
C GLU A 277 -10.41 -27.08 8.71
N TYR A 278 -9.46 -26.46 8.00
CA TYR A 278 -9.76 -25.64 6.82
C TYR A 278 -10.55 -26.43 5.76
N VAL A 279 -10.09 -27.63 5.41
CA VAL A 279 -10.80 -28.52 4.47
C VAL A 279 -12.16 -28.91 5.05
N ALA A 280 -12.21 -29.44 6.28
CA ALA A 280 -13.45 -29.90 6.91
C ALA A 280 -14.54 -28.80 7.02
N LYS A 281 -14.15 -27.52 7.16
CA LYS A 281 -15.08 -26.39 7.30
C LYS A 281 -15.56 -25.82 5.96
N LEU A 282 -14.86 -26.08 4.85
CA LEU A 282 -15.13 -25.45 3.55
C LEU A 282 -15.46 -26.43 2.42
N GLN A 283 -15.07 -27.71 2.51
CA GLN A 283 -15.28 -28.74 1.48
C GLN A 283 -16.76 -28.85 1.03
N ALA A 284 -17.71 -28.62 1.95
CA ALA A 284 -19.15 -28.67 1.66
C ALA A 284 -19.65 -27.54 0.73
N SER A 285 -18.97 -26.38 0.71
CA SER A 285 -19.27 -25.29 -0.23
C SER A 285 -18.31 -25.25 -1.41
N GLU A 286 -17.06 -25.68 -1.21
CA GLU A 286 -15.96 -25.58 -2.17
C GLU A 286 -15.29 -26.96 -2.34
N PRO A 287 -15.78 -27.84 -3.23
CA PRO A 287 -15.36 -29.25 -3.31
C PRO A 287 -13.90 -29.52 -3.71
N LYS A 288 -13.11 -28.48 -3.99
CA LYS A 288 -11.67 -28.55 -4.35
C LYS A 288 -10.80 -27.74 -3.39
N ILE A 289 -11.30 -27.37 -2.21
CA ILE A 289 -10.58 -26.49 -1.27
C ILE A 289 -9.23 -27.06 -0.83
N GLU A 290 -9.10 -28.39 -0.78
CA GLU A 290 -7.86 -29.12 -0.52
C GLU A 290 -6.69 -28.76 -1.45
N LEU A 291 -6.96 -28.24 -2.66
CA LEU A 291 -5.94 -27.83 -3.63
C LEU A 291 -5.42 -26.40 -3.38
N THR A 292 -5.88 -25.73 -2.34
CA THR A 292 -5.56 -24.32 -2.06
C THR A 292 -4.87 -24.14 -0.71
N THR A 293 -3.92 -23.21 -0.64
CA THR A 293 -3.24 -22.78 0.61
C THR A 293 -3.99 -21.63 1.30
N GLY A 294 -5.17 -21.27 0.79
CA GLY A 294 -5.94 -20.10 1.16
C GLY A 294 -6.83 -19.64 0.01
N ILE A 295 -7.98 -19.05 0.31
CA ILE A 295 -8.96 -18.61 -0.71
C ILE A 295 -9.70 -17.35 -0.28
N TYR A 296 -10.08 -16.50 -1.24
CA TYR A 296 -11.11 -15.48 -1.04
C TYR A 296 -12.44 -15.95 -1.64
N LEU A 297 -13.51 -15.97 -0.84
CA LEU A 297 -14.84 -16.36 -1.30
C LEU A 297 -15.75 -15.13 -1.40
N ASP A 298 -16.02 -14.70 -2.62
CA ASP A 298 -16.81 -13.49 -2.93
C ASP A 298 -18.19 -13.49 -2.27
N LYS A 299 -18.94 -14.60 -2.37
CA LYS A 299 -20.25 -14.79 -1.70
C LYS A 299 -20.21 -14.57 -0.18
N GLN A 300 -19.04 -14.77 0.43
CA GLN A 300 -18.83 -14.57 1.87
C GLN A 300 -18.14 -13.25 2.21
N GLN A 301 -17.59 -12.55 1.21
CA GLN A 301 -16.70 -11.40 1.31
C GLN A 301 -15.58 -11.60 2.34
N ALA A 302 -14.99 -12.79 2.34
CA ALA A 302 -14.05 -13.22 3.35
C ALA A 302 -12.86 -14.03 2.77
N VAL A 303 -11.69 -13.83 3.38
CA VAL A 303 -10.48 -14.62 3.13
C VAL A 303 -10.43 -15.76 4.15
N PHE A 304 -10.09 -16.96 3.70
CA PHE A 304 -9.95 -18.15 4.51
C PHE A 304 -8.53 -18.71 4.35
N LEU A 305 -7.84 -18.88 5.48
CA LEU A 305 -6.47 -19.35 5.60
C LEU A 305 -6.40 -20.43 6.70
N TYR A 306 -5.35 -21.24 6.71
CA TYR A 306 -4.98 -22.06 7.88
C TYR A 306 -3.61 -21.64 8.40
N ALA A 307 -3.34 -21.86 9.68
CA ALA A 307 -1.97 -21.87 10.16
C ALA A 307 -1.28 -23.11 9.56
N GLY A 308 -0.10 -22.92 8.97
CA GLY A 308 0.66 -24.03 8.42
C GLY A 308 1.14 -24.97 9.52
N ASP A 309 1.40 -26.22 9.14
CA ASP A 309 1.98 -27.23 10.01
C ASP A 309 3.45 -26.84 10.29
N GLU A 310 3.74 -26.31 11.48
CA GLU A 310 5.11 -26.09 12.01
C GLU A 310 5.72 -27.39 12.56
#